data_AF-A0A6J6NEN9-F1
#
_entry.id   AF-A0A6J6NEN9-F1
#
_cell.length_a   1.000
_cell.length_b   1.000
_cell.length_c   1.000
_cell.angle_alpha   90.00
_cell.angle_beta   90.00
_cell.angle_gamma   90.00
#
_symmetry.space_group_name_H-M   'P 1'
#
loop_
_entity.id
_entity.type
_entity.pdbx_description
1 polymer ?
#
loop_
_entity_poly.entity_id
_entity_poly.type
_entity_poly.pdbx_seq_one_letter_code
_entity_poly.pdbx_strand_id
1 'polypeptide(L)'
;MDLTILTRELTPFEHLVGKHMCDGLSNAAIAIKTAHTEKVIENTISRLAKAFALKSAPDINIRVLLALAYRSHFGDSAFDKINVACSHLEIGPDGKQICTRHI
;
A
#
# COMPACT_ATOMS: atom_id res chain seq x y z
N MET A 1 12.17 -15.86 -5.04
CA MET A 1 12.59 -15.28 -3.74
C MET A 1 11.40 -14.51 -3.21
N ASP A 2 10.63 -15.12 -2.31
CA ASP A 2 9.61 -14.40 -1.55
C ASP A 2 10.35 -13.54 -0.51
N LEU A 3 10.47 -12.25 -0.80
CA LEU A 3 10.89 -11.24 0.17
C LEU A 3 9.69 -10.98 1.08
N THR A 4 9.45 -11.88 2.03
CA THR A 4 8.41 -11.69 3.05
C THR A 4 8.91 -10.63 4.04
N ILE A 5 8.77 -9.36 3.66
CA ILE A 5 9.18 -8.19 4.46
C ILE A 5 8.22 -7.97 5.65
N LEU A 6 7.01 -8.55 5.58
CA LEU A 6 5.98 -8.36 6.58
C LEU A 6 6.20 -9.28 7.79
N THR A 7 6.48 -8.68 8.95
CA THR A 7 6.77 -9.38 10.22
C THR A 7 5.52 -9.83 10.98
N ARG A 8 4.34 -9.31 10.61
CA ARG A 8 3.03 -9.69 11.19
C ARG A 8 1.90 -9.31 10.25
N GLU A 9 0.75 -9.95 10.41
CA GLU A 9 -0.45 -9.52 9.70
C GLU A 9 -0.90 -8.11 10.09
N LEU A 10 -1.49 -7.42 9.11
CA LEU A 10 -2.04 -6.08 9.27
C LEU A 10 -3.53 -6.15 9.61
N THR A 11 -3.96 -5.26 10.50
CA THR A 11 -5.39 -5.13 10.81
C THR A 11 -6.16 -4.50 9.64
N PRO A 12 -7.49 -4.67 9.56
CA PRO A 12 -8.31 -4.01 8.54
C PRO A 12 -8.14 -2.49 8.51
N PHE A 13 -7.98 -1.87 9.69
CA PHE A 13 -7.73 -0.44 9.80
C PHE A 13 -6.34 -0.04 9.27
N GLU A 14 -5.32 -0.86 9.52
CA GLU A 14 -3.99 -0.65 8.96
C GLU A 14 -3.97 -0.76 7.44
N HIS A 15 -4.72 -1.70 6.86
CA HIS A 15 -4.92 -1.77 5.41
C HIS A 15 -5.64 -0.53 4.86
N LEU A 16 -6.68 -0.05 5.54
CA LEU A 16 -7.40 1.17 5.13
C LEU A 16 -6.47 2.39 5.12
N VAL A 17 -5.69 2.59 6.18
CA VAL A 17 -4.71 3.68 6.28
C VAL A 17 -3.60 3.50 5.23
N GLY A 18 -3.08 2.29 5.05
CA GLY A 18 -2.06 1.96 4.07
C GLY A 18 -2.51 2.26 2.64
N LYS A 19 -3.75 1.91 2.26
CA LYS A 19 -4.35 2.23 0.96
C LYS A 19 -4.45 3.74 0.74
N HIS A 20 -4.99 4.49 1.70
CA HIS A 20 -5.08 5.95 1.58
C HIS A 20 -3.73 6.66 1.56
N MET A 21 -2.75 6.15 2.30
CA MET A 21 -1.37 6.62 2.22
C MET A 21 -0.79 6.38 0.83
N CYS A 22 -1.04 5.20 0.24
CA CYS A 22 -0.64 4.89 -1.12
C CYS A 22 -1.35 5.81 -2.14
N ASP A 23 -2.60 6.21 -1.91
CA ASP A 23 -3.30 7.20 -2.74
C ASP A 23 -2.68 8.63 -2.63
N GLY A 24 -1.62 8.82 -1.83
CA GLY A 24 -0.90 10.08 -1.69
C GLY A 24 -1.50 11.06 -0.68
N LEU A 25 -2.46 10.63 0.14
CA LEU A 25 -3.12 11.49 1.11
C LEU A 25 -2.23 11.82 2.29
N SER A 26 -2.34 13.04 2.82
CA SER A 26 -1.70 13.49 4.08
C SER A 26 -2.36 12.86 5.31
N ASN A 27 -1.71 12.91 6.48
CA ASN A 27 -2.29 12.37 7.72
C ASN A 27 -3.64 13.03 8.05
N ALA A 28 -3.72 14.35 7.93
CA ALA A 28 -4.97 15.09 8.10
C ALA A 28 -6.08 14.64 7.13
N ALA A 29 -5.75 14.44 5.85
CA ALA A 29 -6.73 13.99 4.85
C ALA A 29 -7.23 12.55 5.13
N ILE A 30 -6.34 11.66 5.56
CA ILE A 30 -6.71 10.29 5.98
C ILE A 30 -7.57 10.35 7.24
N ALA A 31 -7.23 11.21 8.20
CA ALA A 31 -7.97 11.39 9.44
C ALA A 31 -9.42 11.81 9.17
N ILE A 32 -9.62 12.79 8.29
CA ILE A 32 -10.95 13.21 7.82
C ILE A 32 -11.70 12.06 7.15
N LYS A 33 -11.07 11.35 6.20
CA LYS A 33 -11.71 10.25 5.46
C LYS A 33 -12.11 9.07 6.33
N THR A 34 -11.34 8.81 7.38
CA THR A 34 -11.56 7.67 8.27
C THR A 34 -12.36 8.04 9.52
N ALA A 35 -12.71 9.32 9.72
CA ALA A 35 -13.34 9.84 10.93
C ALA A 35 -12.52 9.58 12.22
N HIS A 36 -11.20 9.73 12.13
CA HIS A 36 -10.27 9.61 13.26
C HIS A 36 -9.45 10.90 13.43
N THR A 37 -8.62 10.98 14.48
CA THR A 37 -7.70 12.11 14.66
C THR A 37 -6.40 11.89 13.89
N GLU A 38 -5.71 12.98 13.55
CA GLU A 38 -4.41 12.92 12.86
C GLU A 38 -3.38 12.09 13.64
N LYS A 39 -3.39 12.17 14.97
CA LYS A 39 -2.49 11.39 15.81
C LYS A 39 -2.73 9.88 15.71
N VAL A 40 -3.98 9.45 15.56
CA VAL A 40 -4.31 8.03 15.33
C VAL A 40 -3.72 7.55 14.00
N ILE A 41 -3.76 8.38 12.97
CA ILE A 41 -3.17 8.06 11.66
C ILE A 41 -1.64 7.97 11.74
N GLU A 42 -1.00 8.95 12.38
CA GLU A 42 0.45 8.94 12.59
C GLU A 42 0.92 7.68 13.35
N ASN A 43 0.22 7.32 14.43
CA ASN A 43 0.52 6.12 15.20
C ASN A 43 0.32 4.85 14.36
N THR A 44 -0.70 4.82 13.50
CA THR A 44 -0.97 3.69 12.60
C THR A 44 0.11 3.55 11.52
N ILE A 45 0.54 4.65 10.90
CA ILE A 45 1.66 4.66 9.95
C ILE A 45 2.95 4.18 10.63
N SER A 46 3.19 4.60 11.87
CA SER A 46 4.36 4.15 12.65
C SER A 46 4.32 2.65 12.94
N ARG A 47 3.14 2.08 13.23
CA ARG A 47 2.95 0.63 13.41
C ARG A 47 3.10 -0.15 12.11
N LEU A 48 2.64 0.41 11.00
CA LEU A 48 2.84 -0.15 9.66
C LEU A 48 4.34 -0.21 9.31
N ALA A 49 5.07 0.89 9.49
CA ALA A 49 6.52 0.92 9.24
C ALA A 49 7.27 -0.17 10.02
N LYS A 50 6.90 -0.37 11.30
CA LYS A 50 7.45 -1.46 12.13
C LYS A 50 7.07 -2.85 11.59
N ALA A 51 5.85 -3.04 11.12
CA ALA A 51 5.40 -4.31 10.54
C ALA A 51 6.22 -4.68 9.29
N PHE A 52 6.63 -3.70 8.50
CA PHE A 52 7.54 -3.88 7.35
C PHE A 52 9.04 -3.83 7.71
N ALA A 53 9.39 -3.87 9.01
CA ALA A 53 10.76 -3.75 9.49
C ALA A 53 11.54 -2.53 8.96
N LEU A 54 10.83 -1.44 8.62
CA LEU A 54 11.43 -0.22 8.09
C LEU A 54 12.04 0.60 9.22
N LYS A 55 13.28 1.07 9.00
CA LYS A 55 13.98 1.97 9.91
C LYS A 55 13.95 3.38 9.36
N SER A 56 13.74 4.35 10.25
CA SER A 56 13.92 5.76 9.91
C SER A 56 15.41 6.05 9.75
N ALA A 57 15.77 6.81 8.73
CA ALA A 57 17.10 7.36 8.54
C ALA A 57 16.97 8.86 8.19
N PRO A 58 17.96 9.71 8.51
CA PRO A 58 17.86 11.17 8.35
C PRO A 58 17.49 11.59 6.92
N ASP A 59 17.96 10.84 5.93
CA ASP A 59 17.86 11.19 4.51
C ASP A 59 16.70 10.46 3.82
N ILE A 60 15.89 9.72 4.58
CA ILE A 60 14.88 8.80 4.05
C ILE A 60 13.49 9.20 4.53
N ASN A 61 12.62 9.53 3.57
CA ASN A 61 11.20 9.68 3.86
C ASN A 61 10.54 8.31 4.07
N ILE A 62 10.33 7.95 5.34
CA ILE A 62 9.77 6.64 5.71
C ILE A 62 8.38 6.39 5.13
N ARG A 63 7.59 7.46 4.87
CA ARG A 63 6.25 7.32 4.26
C ARG A 63 6.37 6.83 2.81
N VAL A 64 7.37 7.31 2.08
CA VAL A 64 7.64 6.88 0.69
C VAL A 64 8.09 5.43 0.66
N LEU A 65 9.05 5.05 1.52
CA LEU A 65 9.48 3.66 1.63
C LEU A 65 8.34 2.72 2.03
N LEU A 66 7.52 3.13 2.99
CA LEU A 66 6.37 2.35 3.43
C LEU A 66 5.34 2.19 2.32
N ALA A 67 5.06 3.23 1.54
CA ALA A 67 4.16 3.13 0.39
C ALA A 67 4.69 2.15 -0.66
N LEU A 68 6.00 2.20 -0.97
CA LEU A 68 6.64 1.26 -1.89
C LEU A 68 6.58 -0.17 -1.38
N ALA A 69 6.92 -0.40 -0.11
CA ALA A 69 6.87 -1.73 0.52
C ALA A 69 5.43 -2.28 0.54
N TYR A 70 4.46 -1.46 0.91
CA TYR A 70 3.05 -1.85 0.95
C TYR A 70 2.51 -2.22 -0.43
N ARG A 71 2.76 -1.40 -1.46
CA ARG A 71 2.35 -1.68 -2.85
C ARG A 71 3.06 -2.92 -3.43
N SER A 72 4.33 -3.13 -3.08
CA SER A 72 5.08 -4.30 -3.54
C SER A 72 4.53 -5.60 -2.93
N HIS A 73 4.04 -5.54 -1.68
CA HIS A 73 3.53 -6.70 -0.96
C HIS A 73 2.06 -7.01 -1.28
N PHE A 74 1.20 -6.00 -1.36
CA PHE A 74 -0.25 -6.18 -1.54
C PHE A 74 -0.76 -5.85 -2.94
N GLY A 75 0.12 -5.50 -3.87
CA GLY A 75 -0.25 -4.99 -5.17
C GLY A 75 -0.64 -3.51 -5.14
N ASP A 76 -0.68 -2.91 -6.32
CA ASP A 76 -0.93 -1.49 -6.48
C ASP A 76 -2.29 -1.23 -7.16
N SER A 77 -3.33 -1.22 -6.33
CA SER A 77 -4.70 -0.90 -6.75
C SER A 77 -4.87 0.52 -7.31
N ALA A 78 -3.85 1.39 -7.23
CA ALA A 78 -3.91 2.69 -7.88
C ALA A 78 -3.84 2.56 -9.42
N PHE A 79 -3.15 1.54 -9.94
CA PHE A 79 -3.14 1.26 -11.39
C PHE A 79 -4.52 0.83 -11.90
N ASP A 80 -5.28 0.07 -11.10
CA ASP A 80 -6.65 -0.30 -11.46
C ASP A 80 -7.56 0.93 -11.61
N LYS A 81 -7.34 1.97 -10.79
CA LYS A 81 -8.14 3.22 -10.82
C LYS A 81 -7.88 4.08 -12.05
N ILE A 82 -6.74 3.94 -12.71
CA ILE A 82 -6.36 4.75 -13.89
C ILE A 82 -6.68 4.06 -15.22
N ASN A 83 -7.36 2.91 -15.23
CA ASN A 83 -7.70 2.13 -16.44
C ASN A 83 -6.52 1.91 -17.40
N VAL A 84 -5.30 1.85 -16.86
CA VAL A 84 -4.10 1.55 -17.64
C VAL A 84 -3.94 0.04 -17.71
N ALA A 85 -3.75 -0.49 -18.91
CA ALA A 85 -3.44 -1.90 -19.10
C ALA A 85 -2.17 -2.24 -18.31
N CYS A 86 -2.28 -3.13 -17.32
CA CYS A 86 -1.11 -3.54 -16.55
C CYS A 86 -0.12 -4.28 -17.46
N SER A 87 1.18 -4.17 -17.20
CA SER A 87 2.22 -4.85 -18.00
C SER A 87 2.16 -6.38 -17.93
N HIS A 88 1.29 -6.94 -17.09
CA HIS A 88 1.04 -8.38 -16.93
C HIS A 88 -0.27 -8.81 -17.62
N LEU A 89 -0.85 -7.96 -18.46
CA LEU A 89 -1.96 -8.35 -19.33
C LEU A 89 -1.44 -9.39 -20.34
N GLU A 90 -1.96 -10.59 -20.27
CA GLU A 90 -1.79 -11.61 -21.31
C GLU A 90 -3.14 -11.87 -21.99
N ILE A 91 -3.09 -12.18 -23.29
CA ILE A 91 -4.28 -12.64 -24.03
C ILE A 91 -4.44 -14.12 -23.71
N GLY A 92 -5.48 -14.44 -22.95
CA GLY A 92 -5.82 -15.83 -22.65
C GLY A 92 -6.30 -16.62 -23.87
N PRO A 93 -6.41 -17.95 -23.76
CA PRO A 93 -6.81 -18.82 -24.86
C PRO A 93 -8.19 -18.51 -25.45
N ASP A 94 -9.06 -17.81 -24.71
CA ASP A 94 -10.39 -17.36 -25.16
C ASP A 94 -10.38 -15.94 -25.79
N GLY A 95 -9.20 -15.34 -26.00
CA GLY A 95 -9.05 -13.97 -26.51
C GLY A 95 -9.35 -12.86 -25.49
N LYS A 96 -9.64 -13.21 -24.23
CA LYS A 96 -9.84 -12.26 -23.13
C LYS A 96 -8.51 -11.81 -22.55
N GLN A 97 -8.43 -10.53 -22.23
CA GLN A 97 -7.30 -9.95 -21.50
C GLN A 97 -7.37 -10.39 -20.03
N ILE A 98 -6.35 -11.10 -19.56
CA ILE A 98 -6.29 -11.63 -18.18
C ILE A 98 -5.02 -11.07 -17.52
N CYS A 99 -5.15 -10.54 -16.30
CA CYS A 99 -4.00 -10.14 -15.49
C CYS A 99 -3.60 -11.31 -14.59
N THR A 100 -2.42 -11.89 -14.81
CA THR A 100 -1.92 -13.07 -14.05
C THR A 100 -1.52 -12.74 -12.60
N ARG A 101 -1.63 -11.48 -12.17
CA ARG A 101 -1.21 -11.00 -10.85
C ARG A 101 -2.31 -10.30 -10.03
N HIS A 102 -3.47 -10.00 -10.61
CA HIS A 102 -4.63 -9.48 -9.88
C HIS A 102 -5.65 -10.61 -9.78
N ILE A 103 -5.61 -11.37 -8.68
CA ILE A 103 -6.61 -12.38 -8.32
C ILE A 103 -7.44 -11.83 -7.16
#